data_AF-A0A377X8M8-F1
#
_entry.id   AF-A0A377X8M8-F1
#
_cell.length_a   1.000
_cell.length_b   1.000
_cell.length_c   1.000
_cell.angle_alpha   90.00
_cell.angle_beta   90.00
_cell.angle_gamma   90.00
#
_symmetry.space_group_name_H-M   'P 1'
#
loop_
_entity.id
_entity.type
_entity.pdbx_description
1 polymer ?
#
loop_
_entity_poly.entity_id
_entity_poly.type
_entity_poly.pdbx_seq_one_letter_code
_entity_poly.pdbx_strand_id
1 'polypeptide(L)'
;MTSMFSCGNNERRMCDTIHPQIHDSDRLSMWLGNEEWVCRPLNNPQKLQFNAFQDKNPRGFGLLQLDRDFSHYQDVMGWYNKRPSLWVEPRNQWGKGAVSLMEIPTTGETLDNIVCFWQPEKAVKAGDELDFRYRLYWSAQPPVSTPLARVLATRTGMGGFPKDGRRVNTTRISGRVVLPSTLSAAI
;
A
#
# COMPACT_ATOMS: atom_id res chain seq x y z
N MET A 1 -11.35 2.59 4.53
CA MET A 1 -10.84 1.20 4.57
C MET A 1 -10.05 1.04 5.85
N THR A 2 -10.23 -0.08 6.55
CA THR A 2 -9.38 -0.48 7.67
C THR A 2 -8.67 -1.79 7.32
N SER A 3 -7.51 -2.02 7.91
CA SER A 3 -6.70 -3.22 7.76
C SER A 3 -5.77 -3.35 8.96
N MET A 4 -5.07 -4.48 9.04
CA MET A 4 -4.03 -4.73 10.02
C MET A 4 -2.67 -4.96 9.35
N PHE A 5 -1.62 -4.37 9.92
CA PHE A 5 -0.21 -4.68 9.64
C PHE A 5 0.55 -4.74 10.97
N SER A 6 0.93 -5.94 11.40
CA SER A 6 1.72 -6.15 12.61
C SER A 6 3.21 -6.11 12.27
N CYS A 7 3.64 -6.92 11.30
CA CYS A 7 5.02 -6.97 10.87
C CYS A 7 5.18 -7.60 9.47
N GLY A 8 6.27 -7.27 8.77
CA GLY A 8 6.51 -7.77 7.41
C GLY A 8 7.96 -7.56 6.95
N ASN A 9 8.23 -7.84 5.67
CA ASN A 9 9.58 -7.73 5.09
C ASN A 9 10.24 -6.35 5.26
N ASN A 10 9.44 -5.28 5.24
CA ASN A 10 9.88 -3.89 5.40
C ASN A 10 10.15 -3.51 6.87
N GLU A 11 9.73 -4.32 7.84
CA GLU A 11 10.00 -4.12 9.27
C GLU A 11 10.32 -5.44 9.97
N ARG A 12 11.14 -6.29 9.33
CA ARG A 12 11.35 -7.68 9.77
C ARG A 12 11.83 -7.81 11.21
N ARG A 13 12.50 -6.80 11.76
CA ARG A 13 12.96 -6.77 13.17
C ARG A 13 11.82 -6.63 14.18
N MET A 14 10.66 -6.14 13.75
CA MET A 14 9.47 -6.01 14.58
C MET A 14 8.66 -7.33 14.61
N CYS A 15 9.00 -8.31 13.78
CA CYS A 15 8.38 -9.64 13.80
C CYS A 15 8.96 -10.49 14.94
N ASP A 16 8.46 -10.29 16.16
CA ASP A 16 8.73 -11.14 17.31
C ASP A 16 7.68 -12.25 17.43
N THR A 17 7.56 -13.06 16.37
CA THR A 17 6.60 -14.17 16.29
C THR A 17 7.20 -15.35 15.53
N ILE A 18 6.56 -16.52 15.60
CA ILE A 18 6.96 -17.70 14.82
C ILE A 18 6.66 -17.55 13.32
N HIS A 19 5.81 -16.60 12.94
CA HIS A 19 5.37 -16.37 11.57
C HIS A 19 6.29 -15.34 10.89
N PRO A 20 6.76 -15.57 9.65
CA PRO A 20 7.68 -14.64 9.00
C PRO A 20 7.08 -13.26 8.71
N GLN A 21 5.77 -13.17 8.52
CA GLN A 21 4.99 -11.94 8.28
C GLN A 21 3.57 -12.10 8.81
N ILE A 22 2.99 -11.02 9.32
CA ILE A 22 1.63 -10.98 9.86
C ILE A 22 0.97 -9.66 9.47
N HIS A 23 0.09 -9.71 8.46
CA HIS A 23 -0.65 -8.55 7.96
C HIS A 23 -1.77 -8.96 7.00
N ASP A 24 -2.78 -8.09 6.93
CA ASP A 24 -3.94 -8.22 6.03
C ASP A 24 -3.72 -7.50 4.70
N SER A 25 -2.81 -6.53 4.70
CA SER A 25 -2.36 -5.78 3.54
C SER A 25 -0.90 -5.38 3.78
N ASP A 26 -0.09 -5.34 2.73
CA ASP A 26 1.32 -4.97 2.82
C ASP A 26 1.61 -3.55 2.32
N ARG A 27 0.66 -2.93 1.60
CA ARG A 27 0.85 -1.60 0.99
C ARG A 27 -0.45 -0.84 0.77
N LEU A 28 -0.33 0.48 0.75
CA LEU A 28 -1.23 1.36 0.04
C LEU A 28 -0.74 1.52 -1.41
N SER A 29 -1.63 1.26 -2.37
CA SER A 29 -1.40 1.53 -3.79
C SER A 29 -2.37 2.61 -4.25
N MET A 30 -1.89 3.55 -5.06
CA MET A 30 -2.70 4.67 -5.59
C MET A 30 -2.45 4.84 -7.07
N TRP A 31 -3.51 5.16 -7.81
CA TRP A 31 -3.48 5.65 -9.17
C TRP A 31 -4.04 7.06 -9.15
N LEU A 32 -3.13 8.04 -9.19
CA LEU A 32 -3.44 9.44 -8.99
C LEU A 32 -4.15 10.04 -10.21
N GLY A 33 -4.81 11.18 -10.02
CA GLY A 33 -5.49 11.91 -11.10
C GLY A 33 -4.55 12.38 -12.22
N ASN A 34 -3.27 12.58 -11.90
CA ASN A 34 -2.20 12.89 -12.85
C ASN A 34 -1.58 11.64 -13.53
N GLU A 35 -2.20 10.47 -13.36
CA GLU A 35 -1.78 9.16 -13.90
C GLU A 35 -0.55 8.52 -13.24
N GLU A 36 0.04 9.14 -12.23
CA GLU A 36 1.12 8.56 -11.45
C GLU A 36 0.62 7.37 -10.61
N TRP A 37 1.47 6.34 -10.52
CA TRP A 37 1.25 5.19 -9.65
C TRP A 37 2.14 5.28 -8.43
N VAL A 38 1.54 5.28 -7.24
CA VAL A 38 2.25 5.32 -5.97
C VAL A 38 2.10 4.00 -5.24
N CYS A 39 3.21 3.51 -4.69
CA CYS A 39 3.25 2.34 -3.81
C CYS A 39 3.88 2.74 -2.47
N ARG A 40 3.08 2.78 -1.41
CA ARG A 40 3.51 3.05 -0.04
C ARG A 40 3.40 1.76 0.79
N PRO A 41 4.51 1.05 1.05
CA PRO A 41 4.51 -0.10 1.97
C PRO A 41 3.97 0.31 3.34
N LEU A 42 3.16 -0.52 4.00
CA LEU A 42 2.59 -0.23 5.32
C LEU A 42 3.57 -0.59 6.43
N ASN A 43 3.57 0.16 7.52
CA ASN A 43 4.43 -0.06 8.68
C ASN A 43 3.59 -0.18 9.97
N ASN A 44 4.20 -0.72 11.03
CA ASN A 44 3.71 -0.70 12.40
C ASN A 44 4.62 0.23 13.24
N PRO A 45 4.41 1.55 13.15
CA PRO A 45 5.32 2.53 13.74
C PRO A 45 5.22 2.55 15.27
N GLN A 46 6.29 3.00 15.95
CA GLN A 46 6.29 3.18 17.41
C GLN A 46 5.39 4.34 17.90
N LYS A 47 4.98 5.23 17.01
CA LYS A 47 4.10 6.38 17.27
C LYS A 47 3.13 6.53 16.12
N LEU A 48 1.93 7.04 16.40
CA LEU A 48 0.92 7.34 15.37
C LEU A 48 1.55 8.12 14.21
N GLN A 49 1.42 7.58 13.00
CA GLN A 49 1.84 8.25 11.76
C GLN A 49 0.61 8.60 10.94
N PHE A 50 0.64 9.79 10.35
CA PHE A 50 -0.39 10.26 9.43
C PHE A 50 0.29 10.77 8.15
N ASN A 51 -0.02 10.16 7.01
CA ASN A 51 0.50 10.51 5.70
C ASN A 51 -0.68 10.96 4.84
N ALA A 52 -0.59 12.13 4.21
CA ALA A 52 -1.61 12.66 3.31
C ALA A 52 -1.03 12.83 1.90
N PHE A 53 -1.57 12.09 0.94
CA PHE A 53 -1.17 12.15 -0.47
C PHE A 53 -2.15 13.04 -1.23
N GLN A 54 -1.75 14.29 -1.47
CA GLN A 54 -2.59 15.26 -2.18
C GLN A 54 -2.88 14.80 -3.61
N ASP A 55 -4.14 14.93 -4.03
CA ASP A 55 -4.55 14.60 -5.38
C ASP A 55 -5.78 15.42 -5.81
N LYS A 56 -6.09 15.40 -7.10
CA LYS A 56 -7.32 15.92 -7.68
C LYS A 56 -7.93 14.86 -8.60
N ASN A 57 -9.12 14.38 -8.24
CA ASN A 57 -9.83 13.32 -8.96
C ASN A 57 -8.99 12.02 -9.09
N PRO A 58 -8.70 11.31 -7.99
CA PRO A 58 -7.97 10.05 -8.03
C PRO A 58 -8.66 9.04 -8.96
N ARG A 59 -7.87 8.28 -9.71
CA ARG A 59 -8.38 7.18 -10.55
C ARG A 59 -8.62 5.91 -9.74
N GLY A 60 -7.93 5.75 -8.62
CA GLY A 60 -8.25 4.74 -7.61
C GLY A 60 -7.17 4.60 -6.55
N PHE A 61 -7.50 3.94 -5.46
CA PHE A 61 -6.56 3.65 -4.38
C PHE A 61 -7.03 2.46 -3.57
N GLY A 62 -6.11 1.76 -2.90
CA GLY A 62 -6.45 0.53 -2.19
C GLY A 62 -5.37 0.06 -1.23
N LEU A 63 -5.82 -0.64 -0.19
CA LEU A 63 -4.96 -1.46 0.65
C LEU A 63 -4.85 -2.84 -0.01
N LEU A 64 -3.65 -3.21 -0.40
CA LEU A 64 -3.42 -4.41 -1.20
C LEU A 64 -2.66 -5.48 -0.41
N GLN A 65 -3.03 -6.73 -0.65
CA GLN A 65 -2.30 -7.92 -0.28
C GLN A 65 -1.85 -8.65 -1.54
N LEU A 66 -0.65 -8.31 -2.01
CA LEU A 66 -0.10 -8.81 -3.27
C LEU A 66 0.87 -9.98 -3.08
N ASP A 67 1.52 -10.08 -1.92
CA ASP A 67 2.26 -11.27 -1.53
C ASP A 67 1.25 -12.36 -1.11
N ARG A 68 1.31 -13.51 -1.78
CA ARG A 68 0.34 -14.62 -1.62
C ARG A 68 1.02 -15.97 -1.45
N ASP A 69 2.35 -15.99 -1.38
CA ASP A 69 3.10 -17.22 -1.13
C ASP A 69 2.90 -17.64 0.32
N PHE A 70 2.35 -18.84 0.54
CA PHE A 70 2.12 -19.33 1.90
C PHE A 70 3.41 -19.42 2.73
N SER A 71 4.55 -19.72 2.10
CA SER A 71 5.84 -19.83 2.79
C SER A 71 6.31 -18.53 3.44
N HIS A 72 5.76 -17.40 3.01
CA HIS A 72 6.04 -16.08 3.57
C HIS A 72 5.23 -15.74 4.84
N TYR A 73 4.22 -16.54 5.18
CA TYR A 73 3.34 -16.31 6.34
C TYR A 73 3.33 -17.52 7.28
N GLN A 74 3.28 -18.74 6.74
CA GLN A 74 3.33 -20.00 7.50
C GLN A 74 2.28 -20.08 8.62
N ASP A 75 1.11 -19.46 8.40
CA ASP A 75 0.01 -19.43 9.35
C ASP A 75 -1.23 -20.11 8.75
N VAL A 76 -1.57 -21.28 9.28
CA VAL A 76 -2.73 -22.09 8.89
C VAL A 76 -4.02 -21.69 9.60
N MET A 77 -3.96 -20.77 10.56
CA MET A 77 -5.11 -20.23 11.27
C MET A 77 -5.53 -18.90 10.63
N GLY A 78 -4.60 -17.96 10.48
CA GLY A 78 -4.87 -16.62 9.97
C GLY A 78 -4.98 -16.50 8.44
N TRP A 79 -4.40 -17.45 7.69
CA TRP A 79 -4.40 -17.51 6.22
C TRP A 79 -4.13 -16.15 5.54
N TYR A 80 -3.19 -15.37 6.08
CA TYR A 80 -2.89 -14.01 5.63
C TYR A 80 -2.59 -13.91 4.13
N ASN A 81 -1.96 -14.93 3.55
CA ASN A 81 -1.67 -15.03 2.12
C ASN A 81 -2.93 -15.11 1.22
N LYS A 82 -4.08 -15.45 1.79
CA LYS A 82 -5.37 -15.54 1.09
C LYS A 82 -6.26 -14.32 1.30
N ARG A 83 -5.95 -13.43 2.26
CA ARG A 83 -6.76 -12.25 2.56
C ARG A 83 -6.92 -11.36 1.32
N PRO A 84 -8.10 -10.75 1.12
CA PRO A 84 -8.37 -9.98 -0.09
C PRO A 84 -7.62 -8.65 -0.06
N SER A 85 -7.23 -8.17 -1.25
CA SER A 85 -6.98 -6.74 -1.45
C SER A 85 -8.31 -6.00 -1.55
N LEU A 86 -8.34 -4.73 -1.17
CA LEU A 86 -9.47 -3.84 -1.40
C LEU A 86 -9.04 -2.64 -2.25
N TRP A 87 -9.72 -2.44 -3.38
CA TRP A 87 -9.52 -1.30 -4.26
C TRP A 87 -10.77 -0.43 -4.38
N VAL A 88 -10.61 0.88 -4.23
CA VAL A 88 -11.63 1.91 -4.46
C VAL A 88 -11.44 2.47 -5.86
N GLU A 89 -12.49 2.39 -6.68
CA GLU A 89 -12.58 3.05 -7.99
C GLU A 89 -13.62 4.19 -7.91
N PRO A 90 -13.20 5.46 -7.86
CA PRO A 90 -14.10 6.59 -8.00
C PRO A 90 -14.86 6.56 -9.34
N ARG A 91 -16.15 6.85 -9.30
CA ARG A 91 -17.08 6.82 -10.45
C ARG A 91 -17.61 8.21 -10.83
N ASN A 92 -17.18 9.24 -10.11
CA ASN A 92 -17.39 10.65 -10.42
C ASN A 92 -16.16 11.46 -9.98
N GLN A 93 -16.17 12.78 -10.21
CA GLN A 93 -15.05 13.66 -9.88
C GLN A 93 -15.09 14.07 -8.40
N TRP A 94 -14.15 13.58 -7.61
CA TRP A 94 -14.06 13.86 -6.17
C TRP A 94 -13.43 15.21 -5.82
N GLY A 95 -12.93 15.94 -6.83
CA GLY A 95 -12.29 17.24 -6.65
C GLY A 95 -10.91 17.12 -6.00
N LYS A 96 -10.50 18.21 -5.34
CA LYS A 96 -9.23 18.28 -4.62
C LYS A 96 -9.35 17.69 -3.23
N GLY A 97 -8.32 16.99 -2.80
CA GLY A 97 -8.24 16.41 -1.47
C GLY A 97 -6.95 15.61 -1.30
N ALA A 98 -6.99 14.63 -0.42
CA ALA A 98 -5.90 13.71 -0.20
C ALA A 98 -6.40 12.29 0.07
N VAL A 99 -5.62 11.30 -0.38
CA VAL A 99 -5.69 9.96 0.19
C VAL A 99 -4.91 10.00 1.50
N SER A 100 -5.61 9.83 2.61
CA SER A 100 -5.05 9.87 3.96
C SER A 100 -4.80 8.45 4.46
N LEU A 101 -3.60 8.21 4.98
CA LEU A 101 -3.15 6.96 5.57
C LEU A 101 -2.75 7.19 7.03
N MET A 102 -3.41 6.50 7.94
CA MET A 102 -3.10 6.48 9.36
C MET A 102 -2.52 5.11 9.73
N GLU A 103 -1.36 5.12 10.37
CA GLU A 103 -0.67 3.91 10.88
C GLU A 103 -0.56 4.06 12.39
N ILE A 104 -1.34 3.26 13.12
CA ILE A 104 -1.46 3.27 14.57
C ILE A 104 -0.49 2.22 15.13
N PRO A 105 0.25 2.50 16.22
CA PRO A 105 1.07 1.49 16.87
C PRO A 105 0.20 0.32 17.37
N THR A 106 0.61 -0.91 17.06
CA THR A 106 0.00 -2.12 17.61
C THR A 106 1.07 -3.08 18.11
N THR A 107 0.73 -3.89 19.12
CA THR A 107 1.58 -4.96 19.65
C THR A 107 1.21 -6.33 19.09
N GLY A 108 0.15 -6.44 18.28
CA GLY A 108 -0.33 -7.71 17.76
C GLY A 108 -1.33 -7.56 16.62
N GLU A 109 -1.85 -8.70 16.17
CA GLU A 109 -2.68 -8.86 14.97
C GLU A 109 -4.18 -8.73 15.20
N THR A 110 -4.61 -8.65 16.46
CA THR A 110 -6.04 -8.70 16.82
C THR A 110 -6.79 -7.40 16.56
N LEU A 111 -6.07 -6.28 16.46
CA LEU A 111 -6.64 -4.95 16.23
C LEU A 111 -6.16 -4.39 14.90
N ASP A 112 -7.11 -3.90 14.10
CA ASP A 112 -6.82 -3.10 12.92
C ASP A 112 -6.06 -1.83 13.33
N ASN A 113 -4.92 -1.61 12.69
CA ASN A 113 -4.05 -0.48 12.98
C ASN A 113 -3.75 0.38 11.74
N ILE A 114 -4.34 0.05 10.60
CA ILE A 114 -4.20 0.77 9.34
C ILE A 114 -5.56 1.35 8.93
N VAL A 115 -5.60 2.66 8.68
CA VAL A 115 -6.80 3.34 8.18
C VAL A 115 -6.45 4.12 6.93
N CYS A 116 -7.21 3.91 5.86
CA CYS A 116 -7.06 4.65 4.60
C CYS A 116 -8.40 5.19 4.09
N PHE A 117 -8.45 6.47 3.76
CA PHE A 117 -9.66 7.16 3.32
C PHE A 117 -9.34 8.36 2.43
N TRP A 118 -10.34 8.81 1.67
CA TRP A 118 -10.27 10.09 0.97
C TRP A 118 -10.74 11.22 1.88
N GLN A 119 -9.98 12.30 1.90
CA GLN A 119 -10.28 13.52 2.65
C GLN A 119 -10.35 14.69 1.67
N PRO A 120 -11.53 15.29 1.45
CA PRO A 120 -11.66 16.52 0.65
C PRO A 120 -10.80 17.65 1.22
N GLU A 121 -10.27 18.51 0.35
CA GLU A 121 -9.42 19.67 0.75
C GLU A 121 -10.21 20.66 1.61
N LYS A 122 -11.49 20.86 1.28
CA LYS A 122 -12.38 21.73 2.04
C LYS A 122 -12.94 20.96 3.23
N ALA A 123 -12.84 21.55 4.42
CA ALA A 123 -13.50 21.03 5.61
C ALA A 123 -15.02 20.99 5.40
N VAL A 124 -15.63 19.85 5.70
CA VAL A 124 -17.06 19.61 5.59
C VAL A 124 -17.77 20.32 6.74
N LYS A 125 -18.79 21.13 6.42
CA LYS A 125 -19.61 21.86 7.38
C LYS A 125 -21.02 21.27 7.43
N ALA A 126 -21.73 21.56 8.51
CA ALA A 126 -23.14 21.21 8.62
C ALA A 126 -23.94 21.85 7.47
N GLY A 127 -24.70 21.04 6.75
CA GLY A 127 -25.47 21.46 5.58
C GLY A 127 -24.78 21.27 4.23
N ASP A 128 -23.49 20.89 4.20
CA ASP A 128 -22.80 20.56 2.94
C ASP A 128 -23.36 19.24 2.35
N GLU A 129 -23.57 19.22 1.05
CA GLU A 129 -23.87 18.00 0.29
C GLU A 129 -22.62 17.56 -0.49
N LEU A 130 -22.23 16.29 -0.35
CA LEU A 130 -21.09 15.70 -1.03
C LEU A 130 -21.54 14.43 -1.78
N ASP A 131 -21.34 14.40 -3.09
CA ASP A 131 -21.63 13.23 -3.92
C ASP A 131 -20.33 12.45 -4.19
N PHE A 132 -20.17 11.29 -3.53
CA PHE A 132 -19.07 10.36 -3.80
C PHE A 132 -19.63 9.06 -4.35
N ARG A 133 -19.45 8.84 -5.65
CA ARG A 133 -19.79 7.58 -6.32
C ARG A 133 -18.52 6.75 -6.45
N TYR A 134 -18.58 5.49 -6.06
CA TYR A 134 -17.43 4.59 -6.16
C TYR A 134 -17.86 3.14 -6.30
N ARG A 135 -16.90 2.31 -6.70
CA ARG A 135 -16.99 0.86 -6.65
C ARG A 135 -15.86 0.31 -5.80
N LEU A 136 -16.15 -0.74 -5.04
CA LEU A 136 -15.20 -1.44 -4.21
C LEU A 136 -14.94 -2.83 -4.80
N TYR A 137 -13.66 -3.21 -4.89
CA TYR A 137 -13.23 -4.51 -5.38
C TYR A 137 -12.49 -5.25 -4.29
N TRP A 138 -13.12 -6.28 -3.72
CA TRP A 138 -12.47 -7.26 -2.84
C TRP A 138 -12.00 -8.43 -3.69
N SER A 139 -10.69 -8.55 -3.87
CA SER A 139 -10.15 -9.53 -4.82
C SER A 139 -8.67 -9.82 -4.54
N ALA A 140 -8.15 -10.87 -5.17
CA ALA A 140 -6.74 -11.22 -5.02
C ALA A 140 -5.80 -10.18 -5.65
N GLN A 141 -6.27 -9.50 -6.69
CA GLN A 141 -5.57 -8.45 -7.44
C GLN A 141 -6.56 -7.33 -7.75
N PRO A 142 -6.16 -6.05 -7.65
CA PRO A 142 -7.02 -4.93 -8.07
C PRO A 142 -7.41 -5.06 -9.55
N PRO A 143 -8.53 -4.46 -9.98
CA PRO A 143 -9.02 -4.52 -11.37
C PRO A 143 -8.14 -3.73 -12.35
N VAL A 144 -7.14 -3.00 -11.85
CA VAL A 144 -6.25 -2.13 -12.59
C VAL A 144 -4.81 -2.38 -12.17
N SER A 145 -3.88 -2.17 -13.08
CA SER A 145 -2.45 -2.29 -12.80
C SER A 145 -1.65 -1.28 -13.63
N THR A 146 -0.53 -0.82 -13.10
CA THR A 146 0.40 0.03 -13.84
C THR A 146 0.95 -0.69 -15.08
N PRO A 147 1.07 -0.02 -16.24
CA PRO A 147 1.74 -0.58 -17.41
C PRO A 147 3.28 -0.62 -17.26
N LEU A 148 3.82 -0.06 -16.16
CA LEU A 148 5.25 -0.01 -15.86
C LEU A 148 5.66 -1.19 -14.95
N ALA A 149 6.59 -0.94 -14.03
CA ALA A 149 7.03 -1.90 -13.04
C ALA A 149 6.14 -1.89 -11.79
N ARG A 150 6.05 -3.05 -11.13
CA ARG A 150 5.40 -3.19 -9.82
C ARG A 150 6.46 -3.46 -8.74
N VAL A 151 6.26 -2.90 -7.55
CA VAL A 151 7.02 -3.34 -6.38
C VAL A 151 6.55 -4.74 -6.03
N LEU A 152 7.44 -5.73 -5.95
CA LEU A 152 7.03 -7.06 -5.47
C LEU A 152 7.14 -7.13 -3.95
N ALA A 153 8.25 -6.66 -3.41
CA ALA A 153 8.51 -6.65 -1.98
C ALA A 153 9.49 -5.54 -1.60
N THR A 154 9.27 -4.94 -0.44
CA THR A 154 10.17 -3.99 0.20
C THR A 154 10.87 -4.70 1.36
N ARG A 155 12.20 -4.60 1.43
CA ARG A 155 13.00 -5.23 2.50
C ARG A 155 13.86 -4.19 3.20
N THR A 156 13.94 -4.27 4.51
CA THR A 156 14.86 -3.43 5.30
C THR A 156 15.86 -4.31 6.04
N GLY A 157 17.10 -3.83 6.16
CA GLY A 157 18.18 -4.61 6.74
C GLY A 157 19.47 -3.81 6.88
N MET A 158 20.49 -4.45 7.46
CA MET A 158 21.86 -3.93 7.40
C MET A 158 22.37 -4.10 5.97
N GLY A 159 22.89 -3.04 5.36
CA GLY A 159 23.58 -3.15 4.08
C GLY A 159 24.89 -3.91 4.25
N GLY A 160 25.22 -4.81 3.32
CA GLY A 160 26.38 -5.71 3.38
C GLY A 160 27.76 -5.06 3.19
N PHE A 161 27.91 -3.74 3.36
CA PHE A 161 29.21 -3.06 3.27
C PHE A 161 29.79 -2.81 4.67
N PRO A 162 30.90 -3.48 5.06
CA PRO A 162 31.40 -3.49 6.44
C PRO A 162 32.08 -2.20 6.95
N LYS A 163 32.01 -1.06 6.26
CA LYS A 163 32.85 0.10 6.64
C LYS A 163 32.16 1.20 7.47
N ASP A 164 30.86 1.43 7.32
CA ASP A 164 30.26 2.64 7.92
C ASP A 164 29.05 2.41 8.85
N GLY A 165 28.66 1.17 9.15
CA GLY A 165 27.56 0.90 10.11
C GLY A 165 26.19 1.49 9.74
N ARG A 166 26.04 2.05 8.53
CA ARG A 166 24.81 2.71 8.07
C ARG A 166 23.80 1.68 7.58
N ARG A 167 22.55 1.86 8.00
CA ARG A 167 21.41 1.03 7.57
C ARG A 167 20.98 1.43 6.16
N VAL A 168 20.57 0.45 5.35
CA VAL A 168 20.13 0.68 3.97
C VAL A 168 18.78 0.00 3.76
N ASN A 169 17.77 0.79 3.39
CA ASN A 169 16.48 0.26 2.94
C ASN A 169 16.65 -0.23 1.49
N THR A 170 16.33 -1.50 1.23
CA THR A 170 16.46 -2.10 -0.11
C THR A 170 15.08 -2.45 -0.64
N THR A 171 14.54 -1.62 -1.52
CA THR A 171 13.28 -1.91 -2.22
C THR A 171 13.58 -2.77 -3.45
N ARG A 172 13.02 -3.97 -3.54
CA ARG A 172 13.12 -4.80 -4.75
C ARG A 172 11.95 -4.49 -5.67
N ILE A 173 12.22 -3.68 -6.68
CA ILE A 173 11.29 -3.43 -7.78
C ILE A 173 11.52 -4.52 -8.83
N SER A 174 10.46 -5.21 -9.26
CA SER A 174 10.54 -6.16 -10.37
C SER A 174 9.43 -5.83 -11.34
N GLY A 175 9.80 -5.32 -12.49
CA GLY A 175 8.89 -5.06 -13.60
C GLY A 175 9.47 -5.61 -14.88
N ARG A 176 8.61 -6.17 -15.72
CA ARG A 176 8.90 -6.24 -17.14
C ARG A 176 8.71 -4.82 -17.66
N VAL A 177 9.79 -4.13 -18.01
CA VAL A 177 9.67 -2.90 -18.81
C VAL A 177 9.16 -3.35 -20.17
N VAL A 178 7.86 -3.18 -20.43
CA VAL A 178 7.35 -3.22 -21.80
C VAL A 178 7.62 -1.84 -22.35
N LEU A 179 8.78 -1.66 -22.99
CA LEU A 179 9.01 -0.49 -23.82
C LEU A 179 7.89 -0.46 -24.87
N PRO A 180 7.18 0.67 -25.07
CA PRO A 180 6.35 0.83 -26.25
C PRO A 180 7.24 0.59 -27.47
N SER A 181 6.76 -0.22 -28.42
CA SER A 181 7.49 -0.62 -29.64
C SER A 181 7.72 0.52 -30.64
N THR A 182 7.86 1.77 -30.20
CA THR A 182 8.03 2.96 -31.04
C THR A 182 9.23 3.82 -30.66
N LEU A 183 10.31 3.21 -30.19
CA LEU A 183 11.64 3.83 -30.13
C LEU A 183 12.71 2.82 -30.53
N SER A 184 12.63 2.37 -31.79
CA SER A 184 13.77 1.80 -32.52
C SER A 184 13.90 2.61 -33.82
N ALA A 185 14.43 3.83 -33.69
CA ALA A 185 14.93 4.66 -34.78
C ALA A 185 15.69 5.85 -34.18
N ALA A 186 16.88 5.57 -33.63
CA ALA A 186 18.03 6.49 -33.51
C ALA A 186 19.06 5.85 -32.57
N ILE A 187 19.95 5.06 -33.17
CA ILE A 187 21.41 4.90 -32.93
C ILE A 187 21.84 3.70 -33.78
#